data_AF-A0A1V1PDZ8-F1
#
_entry.id   AF-A0A1V1PDZ8-F1
#
_cell.length_a   1.000
_cell.length_b   1.000
_cell.length_c   1.000
_cell.angle_alpha   90.00
_cell.angle_beta   90.00
_cell.angle_gamma   90.00
#
_symmetry.space_group_name_H-M   'P 1'
#
loop_
_entity.id
_entity.type
_entity.pdbx_description
1 polymer ?
#
loop_
_entity_poly.entity_id
_entity_poly.type
_entity_poly.pdbx_seq_one_letter_code
_entity_poly.pdbx_strand_id
1 'polypeptide(L)'
;MKETKKTGGKWRVRITLPVIFITLITVTTLFIIFLNYYSTKQSVYAIADDLMTKISEHALEKTLNHLGPAGKQVKINSMSSDGGIFSSDFNEKIETFTKHQLRCFPQFSMVNFGNERGDFWMTKRMPNGTVSTKIVKRLDTSPTCENLIRKGRDEMPSETDADKAEIGRTVAPCIQTRWIHRNQKDQVLSNVEEPHGCYDPRIRPWYKGAKGKQSLFGLMLCLFI
;
A
#
# COMPACT_ATOMS: atom_id res chain seq x y z
N MET A 1 -62.18 -84.18 15.54
CA MET A 1 -60.99 -83.48 16.09
C MET A 1 -60.23 -82.90 14.89
N LYS A 2 -60.01 -81.58 14.86
CA LYS A 2 -59.62 -80.80 13.67
C LYS A 2 -58.22 -81.15 13.16
N GLU A 3 -58.10 -81.50 11.88
CA GLU A 3 -56.83 -81.44 11.13
C GLU A 3 -56.43 -79.97 10.90
N THR A 4 -55.29 -79.55 11.44
CA THR A 4 -54.70 -78.26 11.16
C THR A 4 -53.84 -78.33 9.89
N LYS A 5 -54.40 -77.86 8.78
CA LYS A 5 -53.72 -77.71 7.49
C LYS A 5 -52.56 -76.71 7.63
N LYS A 6 -51.32 -77.19 7.62
CA LYS A 6 -50.09 -76.37 7.70
C LYS A 6 -49.69 -75.84 6.32
N THR A 7 -50.50 -74.93 5.76
CA THR A 7 -50.19 -74.25 4.49
C THR A 7 -49.70 -72.82 4.75
N GLY A 8 -48.40 -72.68 5.08
CA GLY A 8 -47.80 -71.35 5.34
C GLY A 8 -46.29 -71.21 5.09
N GLY A 9 -45.61 -72.25 4.58
CA GLY A 9 -44.13 -72.27 4.49
C GLY A 9 -43.53 -71.71 3.19
N LYS A 10 -44.11 -72.02 2.02
CA LYS A 10 -43.48 -71.69 0.71
C LYS A 10 -43.51 -70.20 0.36
N TRP A 11 -44.53 -69.47 0.82
CA TRP A 11 -44.67 -68.03 0.56
C TRP A 11 -43.74 -67.20 1.46
N ARG A 12 -43.49 -67.65 2.70
CA ARG A 12 -42.51 -67.02 3.59
C ARG A 12 -41.11 -67.11 2.98
N VAL A 13 -40.60 -68.30 2.63
CA VAL A 13 -39.22 -68.47 2.15
C VAL A 13 -38.90 -67.68 0.86
N ARG A 14 -39.85 -67.61 -0.09
CA ARG A 14 -39.66 -66.82 -1.34
C ARG A 14 -39.55 -65.31 -1.11
N ILE A 15 -40.12 -64.80 -0.02
CA ILE A 15 -40.09 -63.38 0.33
C ILE A 15 -38.97 -63.08 1.33
N THR A 16 -38.69 -63.96 2.29
CA THR A 16 -37.66 -63.72 3.31
C THR A 16 -36.26 -63.63 2.69
N LEU A 17 -35.97 -64.46 1.69
CA LEU A 17 -34.63 -64.51 1.08
C LEU A 17 -34.24 -63.19 0.37
N PRO A 18 -35.05 -62.61 -0.55
CA PRO A 18 -34.73 -61.32 -1.15
C PRO A 18 -34.74 -60.16 -0.14
N VAL A 19 -35.61 -60.20 0.88
CA VAL A 19 -35.63 -59.19 1.94
C VAL A 19 -34.30 -59.16 2.71
N ILE A 20 -33.74 -60.34 3.04
CA ILE A 20 -32.44 -60.43 3.72
C ILE A 20 -31.33 -59.80 2.88
N PHE A 21 -31.26 -60.11 1.58
CA PHE A 21 -30.27 -59.53 0.69
C PHE A 21 -30.39 -58.01 0.59
N ILE A 22 -31.61 -57.49 0.44
CA ILE A 22 -31.87 -56.05 0.40
C ILE A 22 -31.44 -55.40 1.72
N THR A 23 -31.82 -55.97 2.87
CA THR A 23 -31.41 -55.44 4.18
C THR A 23 -29.90 -55.43 4.34
N LEU A 24 -29.21 -56.49 3.89
CA LEU A 24 -27.76 -56.57 3.97
C LEU A 24 -27.09 -55.48 3.11
N ILE A 25 -27.53 -55.30 1.87
CA ILE A 25 -27.03 -54.23 0.97
C ILE A 25 -27.30 -52.85 1.58
N THR A 26 -28.46 -52.64 2.18
CA THR A 26 -28.82 -51.35 2.78
C THR A 26 -27.92 -51.04 3.97
N VAL A 27 -27.67 -52.03 4.83
CA VAL A 27 -26.79 -51.90 6.01
C VAL A 27 -25.35 -51.64 5.59
N THR A 28 -24.82 -52.39 4.62
CA THR A 28 -23.44 -52.17 4.15
C THR A 28 -23.27 -50.79 3.50
N THR A 29 -24.26 -50.35 2.72
CA THR A 29 -24.24 -49.01 2.10
C THR A 29 -24.27 -47.92 3.18
N LEU A 30 -25.15 -48.03 4.18
CA LEU A 30 -25.20 -47.09 5.31
C LEU A 30 -23.89 -47.08 6.11
N PHE A 31 -23.28 -48.26 6.31
CA PHE A 31 -22.01 -48.38 7.00
C PHE A 31 -20.88 -47.67 6.22
N ILE A 32 -20.81 -47.86 4.90
CA ILE A 32 -19.85 -47.14 4.04
C ILE A 32 -20.09 -45.63 4.09
N ILE A 33 -21.35 -45.16 3.99
CA ILE A 33 -21.69 -43.74 4.09
C ILE A 33 -21.24 -43.16 5.44
N PHE A 34 -21.46 -43.89 6.54
CA PHE A 34 -21.04 -43.45 7.87
C PHE A 34 -19.53 -43.29 7.99
N LEU A 35 -18.76 -44.28 7.51
CA LEU A 35 -17.29 -44.22 7.50
C LEU A 35 -16.79 -43.07 6.61
N ASN A 36 -17.42 -42.90 5.44
CA ASN A 36 -17.06 -41.85 4.49
C ASN A 36 -17.36 -40.45 5.07
N TYR A 37 -18.49 -40.27 5.74
CA TYR A 37 -18.85 -39.02 6.39
C TYR A 37 -17.86 -38.63 7.49
N TYR A 38 -17.46 -39.60 8.33
CA TYR A 38 -16.51 -39.34 9.41
C TYR A 38 -15.11 -38.95 8.88
N SER A 39 -14.62 -39.67 7.85
CA SER A 39 -13.33 -39.42 7.21
C SER A 39 -13.31 -38.09 6.43
N THR A 40 -14.38 -37.81 5.69
CA THR A 40 -14.49 -36.60 4.85
C THR A 40 -14.55 -35.34 5.69
N LYS A 41 -15.27 -35.36 6.83
CA LYS A 41 -15.38 -34.21 7.73
C LYS A 41 -14.01 -33.75 8.22
N GLN A 42 -13.16 -34.66 8.68
CA GLN A 42 -11.81 -34.31 9.17
C GLN A 42 -10.90 -33.77 8.06
N SER A 43 -10.95 -34.38 6.88
CA SER A 43 -10.16 -33.96 5.72
C SER A 43 -10.53 -32.55 5.24
N VAL A 44 -11.83 -32.24 5.18
CA VAL A 44 -12.30 -30.92 4.76
C VAL A 44 -11.85 -29.83 5.73
N TYR A 45 -11.92 -30.06 7.04
CA TYR A 45 -11.44 -29.09 8.02
C TYR A 45 -9.92 -28.90 7.96
N ALA A 46 -9.15 -29.98 7.82
CA ALA A 46 -7.69 -29.89 7.69
C ALA A 46 -7.27 -29.09 6.44
N ILE A 47 -7.95 -29.32 5.31
CA ILE A 47 -7.69 -28.55 4.08
C ILE A 47 -8.10 -27.09 4.24
N ALA A 48 -9.25 -26.81 4.87
CA ALA A 48 -9.70 -25.44 5.09
C ALA A 48 -8.75 -24.66 6.00
N ASP A 49 -8.24 -25.29 7.06
CA ASP A 49 -7.28 -24.67 7.99
C ASP A 49 -5.92 -24.39 7.34
N ASP A 50 -5.37 -25.37 6.60
CA ASP A 50 -4.13 -25.19 5.84
C ASP A 50 -4.26 -24.09 4.78
N LEU A 51 -5.39 -24.06 4.07
CA LEU A 51 -5.67 -23.02 3.08
C LEU A 51 -5.76 -21.64 3.72
N MET A 52 -6.51 -21.49 4.82
CA MET A 52 -6.65 -20.21 5.52
C MET A 52 -5.33 -19.73 6.11
N THR A 53 -4.52 -20.63 6.65
CA THR A 53 -3.18 -20.33 7.15
C THR A 53 -2.28 -19.84 6.02
N LYS A 54 -2.21 -20.58 4.90
CA LYS A 54 -1.41 -20.19 3.73
C LYS A 54 -1.85 -18.86 3.14
N ILE A 55 -3.15 -18.60 3.03
CA ILE A 55 -3.66 -17.31 2.56
C ILE A 55 -3.25 -16.19 3.50
N SER A 56 -3.34 -16.42 4.82
CA SER A 56 -2.98 -15.43 5.84
C SER A 56 -1.48 -15.13 5.83
N GLU A 57 -0.64 -16.16 5.74
CA GLU A 57 0.81 -16.04 5.63
C GLU A 57 1.19 -15.31 4.34
N HIS A 58 0.58 -15.69 3.21
CA HIS A 58 0.87 -15.04 1.94
C HIS A 58 0.41 -13.57 1.92
N ALA A 59 -0.74 -13.27 2.52
CA ALA A 59 -1.21 -11.90 2.69
C ALA A 59 -0.25 -11.09 3.57
N LEU A 60 0.17 -11.64 4.72
CA LEU A 60 1.14 -11.01 5.61
C LEU A 60 2.47 -10.78 4.90
N GLU A 61 3.02 -11.78 4.23
CA GLU A 61 4.27 -11.69 3.50
C GLU A 61 4.18 -10.63 2.41
N LYS A 62 3.09 -10.59 1.64
CA LYS A 62 2.87 -9.58 0.60
C LYS A 62 2.79 -8.17 1.21
N THR A 63 2.09 -8.01 2.33
CA THR A 63 2.03 -6.73 3.06
C THR A 63 3.40 -6.33 3.59
N LEU A 64 4.15 -7.25 4.21
CA LEU A 64 5.49 -6.99 4.73
C LEU A 64 6.49 -6.69 3.61
N ASN A 65 6.42 -7.38 2.48
CA ASN A 65 7.27 -7.10 1.32
C ASN A 65 6.95 -5.75 0.69
N HIS A 66 5.70 -5.30 0.80
CA HIS A 66 5.29 -3.97 0.32
C HIS A 66 5.71 -2.85 1.27
N LEU A 67 5.57 -3.04 2.60
CA LEU A 67 5.83 -2.02 3.62
C LEU A 67 7.29 -2.02 4.13
N GLY A 68 7.92 -3.18 4.21
CA GLY A 68 9.26 -3.39 4.78
C GLY A 68 10.35 -2.53 4.13
N PRO A 69 10.37 -2.39 2.79
CA PRO A 69 11.31 -1.51 2.12
C PRO A 69 11.21 -0.05 2.57
N ALA A 70 10.02 0.46 2.88
CA ALA A 70 9.86 1.86 3.31
C ALA A 70 10.57 2.13 4.64
N GLY A 71 10.49 1.21 5.61
CA GLY A 71 11.18 1.33 6.89
C GLY A 71 12.71 1.27 6.75
N LYS A 72 13.22 0.34 5.92
CA LYS A 72 14.67 0.21 5.66
C LYS A 72 15.25 1.44 4.95
N GLN A 73 14.50 2.03 4.03
CA GLN A 73 14.92 3.21 3.27
C GLN A 73 15.08 4.45 4.13
N VAL A 74 14.21 4.67 5.13
CA VAL A 74 14.37 5.80 6.06
C VAL A 74 15.73 5.73 6.77
N LYS A 75 16.17 4.52 7.15
CA LYS A 75 17.48 4.31 7.80
C LYS A 75 18.66 4.55 6.85
N ILE A 76 18.58 4.07 5.61
CA ILE A 76 19.60 4.33 4.58
C ILE A 76 19.70 5.84 4.30
N ASN A 77 18.56 6.53 4.22
CA ASN A 77 18.52 7.96 3.92
C ASN A 77 19.11 8.81 5.07
N SER A 78 18.92 8.40 6.33
CA SER A 78 19.62 9.06 7.44
C SER A 78 21.13 8.86 7.39
N MET A 79 21.63 7.68 6.99
CA MET A 79 23.07 7.41 6.91
C MET A 79 23.75 8.13 5.75
N SER A 80 23.09 8.24 4.59
CA SER A 80 23.65 8.93 3.42
C SER A 80 23.70 10.45 3.58
N SER A 81 22.89 10.99 4.49
CA SER A 81 22.81 12.41 4.80
C SER A 81 24.07 12.92 5.54
N ASP A 82 24.63 12.12 6.44
CA ASP A 82 25.84 12.50 7.21
C ASP A 82 27.13 12.50 6.36
N GLY A 83 27.11 11.87 5.18
CA GLY A 83 28.30 11.60 4.35
C GLY A 83 28.65 12.62 3.25
N GLY A 84 28.02 13.81 3.21
CA GLY A 84 28.38 14.85 2.23
C GLY A 84 27.46 14.99 1.00
N ILE A 85 26.22 14.48 1.07
CA ILE A 85 25.16 14.81 0.10
C ILE A 85 24.82 16.31 0.12
N PHE A 86 25.05 17.00 1.26
CA PHE A 86 24.74 18.43 1.49
C PHE A 86 25.83 19.44 1.06
N SER A 87 26.50 19.24 -0.07
CA SER A 87 27.37 20.26 -0.67
C SER A 87 26.59 21.25 -1.55
N SER A 88 27.26 22.21 -2.20
CA SER A 88 26.66 23.19 -3.14
C SER A 88 25.73 22.57 -4.20
N ASP A 89 25.96 21.31 -4.57
CA ASP A 89 25.20 20.55 -5.57
C ASP A 89 24.04 19.75 -4.96
N PHE A 90 23.61 20.09 -3.74
CA PHE A 90 22.58 19.34 -3.01
C PHE A 90 21.33 19.06 -3.85
N ASN A 91 20.87 20.04 -4.65
CA ASN A 91 19.68 19.88 -5.49
C ASN A 91 19.84 18.78 -6.54
N GLU A 92 21.01 18.65 -7.16
CA GLU A 92 21.26 17.65 -8.19
C GLU A 92 21.52 16.27 -7.57
N LYS A 93 22.27 16.23 -6.47
CA LYS A 93 22.56 15.01 -5.73
C LYS A 93 21.31 14.40 -5.12
N ILE A 94 20.47 15.19 -4.45
CA ILE A 94 19.21 14.70 -3.85
C ILE A 94 18.27 14.21 -4.94
N GLU A 95 18.16 14.92 -6.06
CA GLU A 95 17.30 14.49 -7.16
C GLU A 95 17.78 13.17 -7.77
N THR A 96 19.08 13.03 -8.04
CA THR A 96 19.65 11.79 -8.57
C THR A 96 19.42 10.64 -7.59
N PHE A 97 19.68 10.87 -6.32
CA PHE A 97 19.48 9.89 -5.25
C PHE A 97 18.02 9.43 -5.15
N THR A 98 17.05 10.35 -5.11
CA THR A 98 15.63 10.00 -4.99
C THR A 98 15.09 9.35 -6.27
N LYS A 99 15.60 9.73 -7.45
CA LYS A 99 15.30 9.03 -8.72
C LYS A 99 15.78 7.58 -8.67
N HIS A 100 17.00 7.33 -8.19
CA HIS A 100 17.51 5.97 -8.03
C HIS A 100 16.65 5.16 -7.06
N GLN A 101 16.21 5.74 -5.95
CA GLN A 101 15.29 5.06 -5.03
C GLN A 101 13.99 4.64 -5.69
N LEU A 102 13.35 5.54 -6.46
CA LEU A 102 12.11 5.17 -7.17
C LEU A 102 12.34 4.05 -8.20
N ARG A 103 13.52 3.98 -8.82
CA ARG A 103 13.87 2.89 -9.75
C ARG A 103 14.10 1.56 -9.02
N CYS A 104 14.82 1.57 -7.89
CA CYS A 104 15.10 0.38 -7.10
C CYS A 104 13.85 -0.18 -6.39
N PHE A 105 12.86 0.67 -6.13
CA PHE A 105 11.64 0.30 -5.41
C PHE A 105 10.40 0.68 -6.23
N PRO A 106 9.97 -0.19 -7.17
CA PRO A 106 8.81 0.05 -8.03
C PRO A 106 7.50 0.30 -7.27
N GLN A 107 7.38 -0.20 -6.05
CA GLN A 107 6.22 -0.01 -5.18
C GLN A 107 6.03 1.44 -4.71
N PHE A 108 7.05 2.29 -4.86
CA PHE A 108 7.01 3.67 -4.43
C PHE A 108 6.48 4.59 -5.53
N SER A 109 5.44 5.35 -5.21
CA SER A 109 4.90 6.37 -6.11
C SER A 109 5.69 7.68 -6.05
N MET A 110 6.27 8.00 -4.89
CA MET A 110 7.05 9.22 -4.69
C MET A 110 7.99 9.13 -3.49
N VAL A 111 9.02 9.97 -3.54
CA VAL A 111 9.98 10.21 -2.47
C VAL A 111 9.95 11.69 -2.14
N ASN A 112 9.71 11.99 -0.88
CA ASN A 112 9.63 13.35 -0.35
C ASN A 112 10.87 13.64 0.52
N PHE A 113 11.36 14.87 0.47
CA PHE A 113 12.43 15.36 1.33
C PHE A 113 12.14 16.82 1.67
N GLY A 114 12.38 17.24 2.91
CA GLY A 114 12.27 18.64 3.28
C GLY A 114 13.18 18.98 4.44
N ASN A 115 13.68 20.22 4.50
CA ASN A 115 14.63 20.68 5.53
C ASN A 115 13.96 21.57 6.60
N GLU A 116 14.71 22.02 7.60
CA GLU A 116 14.22 22.92 8.66
C GLU A 116 13.89 24.33 8.17
N ARG A 117 14.55 24.78 7.10
CA ARG A 117 14.22 26.04 6.45
C ARG A 117 12.82 26.00 5.82
N GLY A 118 12.31 24.81 5.49
CA GLY A 118 11.02 24.63 4.82
C GLY A 118 11.13 24.47 3.30
N ASP A 119 12.34 24.27 2.78
CA ASP A 119 12.53 23.81 1.41
C ASP A 119 12.04 22.37 1.27
N PHE A 120 11.58 22.02 0.08
CA PHE A 120 11.01 20.72 -0.20
C PHE A 120 11.35 20.22 -1.60
N TRP A 121 11.62 18.92 -1.68
CA TRP A 121 11.88 18.19 -2.92
C TRP A 121 10.99 16.95 -2.92
N MET A 122 10.22 16.79 -3.98
CA MET A 122 9.40 15.61 -4.20
C MET A 122 9.74 15.06 -5.56
N THR A 123 10.19 13.82 -5.59
CA THR A 123 10.34 13.06 -6.83
C THR A 123 9.15 12.11 -6.92
N LYS A 124 8.39 12.20 -8.02
CA LYS A 124 7.14 11.46 -8.22
C LYS A 124 7.19 10.70 -9.53
N ARG A 125 6.73 9.44 -9.49
CA ARG A 125 6.40 8.65 -10.67
C ARG A 125 5.05 9.10 -11.22
N MET A 126 5.05 9.52 -12.48
CA MET A 126 3.85 9.93 -13.20
C MET A 126 3.12 8.69 -13.76
N PRO A 127 1.80 8.80 -14.05
CA PRO A 127 1.02 7.67 -14.58
C PRO A 127 1.56 7.08 -15.89
N ASN A 128 2.22 7.90 -16.72
CA ASN A 128 2.87 7.48 -17.96
C ASN A 128 4.25 6.81 -17.75
N GLY A 129 4.62 6.52 -16.50
CA GLY A 129 5.89 5.89 -16.12
C GLY A 129 7.09 6.83 -16.05
N THR A 130 6.96 8.10 -16.44
CA THR A 130 8.05 9.08 -16.30
C THR A 130 8.23 9.53 -14.86
N VAL A 131 9.33 10.22 -14.58
CA VAL A 131 9.62 10.77 -13.25
C VAL A 131 9.65 12.29 -13.32
N SER A 132 8.89 12.94 -12.46
CA SER A 132 8.86 14.40 -12.32
C SER A 132 9.34 14.82 -10.94
N THR A 133 9.85 16.04 -10.83
CA THR A 133 10.35 16.58 -9.56
C THR A 133 9.66 17.90 -9.24
N LYS A 134 8.96 17.97 -8.11
CA LYS A 134 8.49 19.22 -7.52
C LYS A 134 9.55 19.74 -6.56
N ILE A 135 9.91 21.00 -6.72
CA ILE A 135 10.84 21.70 -5.85
C ILE A 135 10.14 22.94 -5.31
N VAL A 136 10.20 23.09 -4.00
CA VAL A 136 9.71 24.28 -3.29
C VAL A 136 10.90 24.88 -2.57
N LYS A 137 11.17 26.16 -2.82
CA LYS A 137 12.26 26.90 -2.21
C LYS A 137 11.73 28.07 -1.42
N ARG A 138 12.22 28.23 -0.19
CA ARG A 138 11.99 29.42 0.62
C ARG A 138 12.95 30.51 0.18
N LEU A 139 12.40 31.56 -0.39
CA LEU A 139 13.17 32.74 -0.81
C LEU A 139 13.43 33.64 0.41
N ASP A 140 12.44 33.76 1.29
CA ASP A 140 12.54 34.48 2.56
C ASP A 140 11.91 33.67 3.70
N THR A 141 12.66 33.55 4.79
CA THR A 141 12.28 32.85 6.04
C THR A 141 11.91 33.83 7.16
N SER A 142 11.71 35.11 6.84
CA SER A 142 11.26 36.11 7.81
C SER A 142 9.89 35.74 8.38
N PRO A 143 9.57 36.14 9.63
CA PRO A 143 8.25 35.90 10.23
C PRO A 143 7.10 36.46 9.38
N THR A 144 7.33 37.55 8.65
CA THR A 144 6.36 38.14 7.72
C THR A 144 6.01 37.15 6.61
N CYS A 145 7.03 36.62 5.92
CA CYS A 145 6.82 35.65 4.85
C CYS A 145 6.22 34.34 5.35
N GLU A 146 6.66 33.85 6.50
CA GLU A 146 6.09 32.64 7.12
C GLU A 146 4.60 32.80 7.44
N ASN A 147 4.20 33.97 7.93
CA ASN A 147 2.78 34.28 8.17
C ASN A 147 1.98 34.41 6.88
N LEU A 148 2.53 35.02 5.82
CA LEU A 148 1.88 35.11 4.50
C LEU A 148 1.62 33.72 3.90
N ILE A 149 2.63 32.86 3.93
CA ILE A 149 2.53 31.46 3.46
C ILE A 149 1.49 30.70 4.27
N ARG A 150 1.48 30.86 5.60
CA ARG A 150 0.50 30.24 6.49
C ARG A 150 -0.92 30.69 6.14
N LYS A 151 -1.14 31.99 6.03
CA LYS A 151 -2.45 32.56 5.68
C LYS A 151 -2.92 32.05 4.32
N GLY A 152 -2.08 32.13 3.29
CA GLY A 152 -2.41 31.65 1.95
C GLY A 152 -2.71 30.15 1.91
N ARG A 153 -2.03 29.33 2.72
CA ARG A 153 -2.34 27.89 2.85
C ARG A 153 -3.70 27.64 3.48
N ASP A 154 -4.05 28.41 4.51
CA ASP A 154 -5.28 28.21 5.28
C ASP A 154 -6.52 28.70 4.47
N GLU A 155 -6.35 29.68 3.57
CA GLU A 155 -7.38 30.20 2.66
C GLU A 155 -7.57 29.33 1.39
N MET A 156 -6.51 28.67 0.92
CA MET A 156 -6.46 27.87 -0.31
C MET A 156 -7.56 26.79 -0.52
N PRO A 157 -8.08 26.10 0.52
CA PRO A 157 -9.07 25.03 0.35
C PRO A 157 -10.47 25.50 -0.09
N SER A 158 -10.73 26.81 -0.09
CA SER A 158 -12.08 27.40 -0.29
C SER A 158 -12.29 28.11 -1.63
N GLU A 159 -11.27 28.14 -2.48
CA GLU A 159 -11.11 29.21 -3.47
C GLU A 159 -11.09 28.71 -4.92
N THR A 160 -11.54 29.55 -5.87
CA THR A 160 -11.51 29.22 -7.32
C THR A 160 -10.06 29.21 -7.84
N ASP A 161 -9.83 28.73 -9.07
CA ASP A 161 -8.48 28.71 -9.64
C ASP A 161 -7.90 30.13 -9.83
N ALA A 162 -8.75 31.14 -10.01
CA ALA A 162 -8.34 32.54 -10.06
C ALA A 162 -7.84 33.04 -8.70
N ASP A 163 -8.58 32.72 -7.63
CA ASP A 163 -8.26 33.10 -6.26
C ASP A 163 -6.98 32.41 -5.77
N LYS A 164 -6.80 31.12 -6.10
CA LYS A 164 -5.52 30.42 -5.83
C LYS A 164 -4.35 31.08 -6.56
N ALA A 165 -4.57 31.64 -7.75
CA ALA A 165 -3.51 32.31 -8.51
C ALA A 165 -3.17 33.67 -7.90
N GLU A 166 -4.14 34.35 -7.29
CA GLU A 166 -3.93 35.58 -6.53
C GLU A 166 -3.18 35.35 -5.22
N ILE A 167 -3.58 34.32 -4.45
CA ILE A 167 -2.83 33.87 -3.27
C ILE A 167 -1.38 33.53 -3.68
N GLY A 168 -1.24 32.82 -4.80
CA GLY A 168 0.03 32.49 -5.42
C GLY A 168 0.93 33.70 -5.68
N ARG A 169 0.38 34.73 -6.32
CA ARG A 169 1.06 36.01 -6.58
C ARG A 169 1.47 36.71 -5.27
N THR A 170 0.63 36.64 -4.25
CA THR A 170 0.90 37.25 -2.94
C THR A 170 2.07 36.59 -2.22
N VAL A 171 2.19 35.27 -2.30
CA VAL A 171 3.29 34.52 -1.64
C VAL A 171 4.56 34.40 -2.49
N ALA A 172 4.50 34.72 -3.79
CA ALA A 172 5.62 34.58 -4.73
C ALA A 172 6.96 35.20 -4.24
N PRO A 173 7.00 36.35 -3.54
CA PRO A 173 8.26 36.89 -3.00
C PRO A 173 8.89 36.01 -1.92
N CYS A 174 8.09 35.19 -1.23
CA CYS A 174 8.51 34.39 -0.08
C CYS A 174 8.86 32.94 -0.46
N ILE A 175 8.23 32.41 -1.50
CA ILE A 175 8.32 31.00 -1.87
C ILE A 175 8.20 30.80 -3.37
N GLN A 176 9.10 29.99 -3.93
CA GLN A 176 9.05 29.57 -5.32
C GLN A 176 8.72 28.08 -5.38
N THR A 177 7.76 27.72 -6.23
CA THR A 177 7.43 26.31 -6.52
C THR A 177 7.61 26.05 -8.01
N ARG A 178 8.32 24.97 -8.34
CA ARG A 178 8.51 24.54 -9.73
C ARG A 178 8.40 23.04 -9.89
N TRP A 179 7.92 22.63 -11.06
CA TRP A 179 7.90 21.25 -11.52
C TRP A 179 8.87 21.06 -12.67
N ILE A 180 9.73 20.08 -12.54
CA ILE A 180 10.56 19.59 -13.64
C ILE A 180 9.95 18.29 -14.15
N HIS A 181 9.43 18.33 -15.36
CA HIS A 181 8.91 17.14 -16.05
C HIS A 181 9.98 16.58 -16.98
N ARG A 182 10.09 15.25 -17.01
CA ARG A 182 11.07 14.54 -17.83
C ARG A 182 10.41 13.48 -18.68
N ASN A 183 11.06 13.13 -19.79
CA ASN A 183 10.69 11.98 -20.59
C ASN A 183 11.27 10.68 -20.00
N GLN A 184 11.01 9.54 -20.66
CA GLN A 184 11.52 8.24 -20.22
C GLN A 184 13.05 8.12 -20.28
N LYS A 185 13.74 8.95 -21.07
CA LYS A 185 15.20 9.04 -21.17
C LYS A 185 15.82 10.00 -20.15
N ASP A 186 15.04 10.47 -19.17
CA ASP A 186 15.42 11.46 -18.15
C ASP A 186 15.79 12.85 -18.71
N GLN A 187 15.40 13.15 -19.96
CA GLN A 187 15.59 14.48 -20.53
C GLN A 187 14.47 15.41 -20.08
N VAL A 188 14.81 16.64 -19.70
CA VAL A 188 13.85 17.65 -19.25
C VAL A 188 12.95 18.05 -20.42
N LEU A 189 11.64 17.81 -20.25
CA LEU A 189 10.60 18.20 -21.20
C LEU A 189 10.08 19.61 -20.91
N SER A 190 9.89 19.93 -19.62
CA SER A 190 9.42 21.25 -19.21
C SER A 190 9.82 21.55 -17.77
N ASN A 191 10.00 22.84 -17.50
CA ASN A 191 10.16 23.40 -16.16
C ASN A 191 9.04 24.43 -15.99
N VAL A 192 8.01 24.07 -15.22
CA VAL A 192 6.80 24.87 -15.05
C VAL A 192 6.79 25.42 -13.64
N GLU A 193 6.74 26.74 -13.50
CA GLU A 193 6.47 27.36 -12.21
C GLU A 193 5.01 27.12 -11.84
N GLU A 194 4.80 26.60 -10.63
CA GLU A 194 3.46 26.40 -10.10
C GLU A 194 3.08 27.67 -9.32
N PRO A 195 2.07 28.43 -9.77
CA PRO A 195 1.72 29.69 -9.14
C PRO A 195 1.22 29.49 -7.70
N HIS A 196 0.75 28.30 -7.36
CA HIS A 196 0.09 27.97 -6.11
C HIS A 196 1.11 27.53 -5.03
N GLY A 197 1.75 28.51 -4.39
CA GLY A 197 2.99 28.35 -3.63
C GLY A 197 2.90 28.13 -2.11
N CYS A 198 1.81 27.68 -1.51
CA CYS A 198 1.68 27.67 -0.03
C CYS A 198 2.12 26.36 0.68
N TYR A 199 2.88 25.50 0.00
CA TYR A 199 3.29 24.22 0.57
C TYR A 199 4.31 24.40 1.70
N ASP A 200 4.13 23.69 2.82
CA ASP A 200 5.10 23.61 3.91
C ASP A 200 5.32 22.15 4.33
N PRO A 201 6.55 21.60 4.20
CA PRO A 201 6.85 20.24 4.66
C PRO A 201 6.80 20.11 6.19
N ARG A 202 7.12 21.16 6.95
CA ARG A 202 7.37 21.09 8.41
C ARG A 202 6.13 20.72 9.21
N ILE A 203 4.96 21.07 8.68
CA ILE A 203 3.67 20.77 9.31
C ILE A 203 3.17 19.35 9.01
N ARG A 204 3.79 18.65 8.05
CA ARG A 204 3.30 17.35 7.57
C ARG A 204 3.59 16.22 8.56
N PRO A 205 2.69 15.22 8.69
CA PRO A 205 2.89 14.10 9.62
C PRO A 205 4.22 13.37 9.41
N TRP A 206 4.59 13.12 8.15
CA TRP A 206 5.84 12.44 7.79
C TRP A 206 7.09 13.23 8.23
N TYR A 207 7.04 14.56 8.16
CA TYR A 207 8.16 15.40 8.56
C TYR A 207 8.30 15.39 10.08
N LYS A 208 7.20 15.61 10.80
CA LYS A 208 7.16 15.57 12.26
C LYS A 208 7.64 14.22 12.80
N GLY A 209 7.19 13.12 12.18
CA GLY A 209 7.60 11.76 12.54
C GLY A 209 9.09 11.50 12.36
N ALA A 210 9.71 12.06 11.31
CA ALA A 210 11.16 11.95 11.11
C ALA A 210 11.96 12.82 12.08
N LYS A 211 11.51 14.06 12.32
CA LYS A 211 12.18 14.99 13.24
C LYS A 211 12.29 14.43 14.67
N GLY A 212 11.26 13.76 15.16
CA GLY A 212 11.24 13.18 16.51
C GLY A 212 12.24 12.04 16.76
N LYS A 213 12.86 11.48 15.72
CA LYS A 213 13.80 10.35 15.83
C LYS A 213 15.27 10.73 15.61
N GLN A 214 15.61 12.02 15.49
CA GLN A 214 16.95 12.52 15.10
C GLN A 214 17.51 11.95 13.78
N SER A 215 16.76 11.09 13.09
CA SER A 215 17.00 10.65 11.72
C SER A 215 16.49 11.76 10.78
N LEU A 216 17.44 12.59 10.34
CA LEU A 216 17.18 13.78 9.52
C LEU A 216 16.33 13.49 8.28
N PHE A 217 15.27 14.30 8.15
CA PHE A 217 14.57 14.69 6.92
C PHE A 217 13.82 13.63 6.11
N GLY A 218 12.82 13.04 6.77
CA GLY A 218 11.45 12.89 6.27
C GLY A 218 11.24 12.39 4.85
N LEU A 219 11.22 11.07 4.68
CA LEU A 219 10.55 10.44 3.54
C LEU A 219 9.12 10.03 3.91
N MET A 220 8.13 10.63 3.25
CA MET A 220 6.86 9.93 3.03
C MET A 220 6.97 9.16 1.72
N LEU A 221 6.96 7.85 1.86
CA LEU A 221 6.80 6.91 0.76
C LEU A 221 5.32 6.64 0.61
N CYS A 222 4.68 7.30 -0.36
CA CYS A 222 3.32 6.92 -0.74
C CYS A 222 3.41 5.64 -1.57
N LEU A 223 2.81 4.59 -1.06
CA LEU A 223 2.65 3.32 -1.76
C LEU A 223 1.49 3.46 -2.75
N PHE A 224 1.62 2.80 -3.90
CA PHE A 224 0.47 2.53 -4.73
C PHE A 224 -0.45 1.57 -3.96
N ILE A 225 -1.66 2.01 -3.64
CA ILE A 225 -2.77 1.11 -3.29
C ILE A 225 -3.50 0.80 -4.59
#